data_AF-A0A9D4DUY5-F1
#
_entry.id   AF-A0A9D4DUY5-F1
#
_cell.length_a   1.000
_cell.length_b   1.000
_cell.length_c   1.000
_cell.angle_alpha   90.00
_cell.angle_beta   90.00
_cell.angle_gamma   90.00
#
_symmetry.space_group_name_H-M   'P 1'
#
loop_
_entity.id
_entity.type
_entity.pdbx_description
1 polymer ?
#
loop_
_entity_poly.entity_id
_entity_poly.type
_entity_poly.pdbx_seq_one_letter_code
_entity_poly.pdbx_strand_id
1 'polypeptide(L)'
;MASPSGDEVSGCKAGRIHDDSNLGNIKNPNTVNKVSDIFNMEKYKKKISANNINTLCDFCKRQGVAISASLYCQQCESLCEECCKRHRTQDLTKEHVLITIDKNEIQLKATLQMCEICIFNRKSVAAALFCPQCDNEFICNECGQNQYAQKSTRSHFLSDIGNYVDPTIENSPLERGERMCELCTFKGESVAAERFFPQCDDELLCNDCGNNHNAQKSTQSHVLSEVANYVDQSNENVPTKRCDRMCEPCTFNGKSVVAALFCPQCDSEFLCNECGPNYNAHKSTRSHGLSDIGNYVDPTIANSPLERGERMCELCTFKGESVAAEWFCPQCDNGLLCNDCGKNHNAQKSTHSHVLSEVANYVDQSNENVPTKRCDRMCEPCTFN
;
A
#
# COMPACT_ATOMS: atom_id res chain seq x y z
N MET A 1 49.69 -16.11 80.20
CA MET A 1 49.32 -16.26 78.78
C MET A 1 48.56 -14.99 78.41
N ALA A 2 49.26 -13.91 78.06
CA ALA A 2 49.88 -13.60 76.77
C ALA A 2 48.87 -13.00 75.77
N SER A 3 49.11 -11.71 75.47
CA SER A 3 48.83 -10.99 74.22
C SER A 3 47.53 -10.18 74.05
N PRO A 4 47.60 -9.05 73.29
CA PRO A 4 47.02 -7.76 73.72
C PRO A 4 46.31 -6.93 72.60
N SER A 5 45.83 -5.74 72.99
CA SER A 5 45.84 -4.40 72.33
C SER A 5 45.70 -4.17 70.81
N GLY A 6 44.97 -3.08 70.48
CA GLY A 6 45.16 -2.16 69.34
C GLY A 6 44.19 -2.37 68.16
N ASP A 7 43.73 -1.39 67.38
CA ASP A 7 43.94 0.07 67.32
C ASP A 7 42.81 0.69 66.45
N GLU A 8 42.35 1.88 66.88
CA GLU A 8 42.13 3.13 66.15
C GLU A 8 41.85 3.24 64.62
N VAL A 9 40.75 3.99 64.34
CA VAL A 9 40.61 5.19 63.44
C VAL A 9 40.80 5.08 61.92
N SER A 10 39.72 5.40 61.17
CA SER A 10 39.71 6.22 59.93
C SER A 10 38.25 6.52 59.54
N GLY A 11 37.73 7.73 59.36
CA GLY A 11 38.36 9.01 59.05
C GLY A 11 38.01 9.48 57.62
N CYS A 12 36.73 9.58 57.26
CA CYS A 12 36.30 10.10 55.96
C CYS A 12 36.65 11.58 55.79
N LYS A 13 37.67 11.87 54.97
CA LYS A 13 38.03 13.23 54.56
C LYS A 13 37.17 13.68 53.37
N ALA A 14 36.50 14.82 53.54
CA ALA A 14 35.92 15.61 52.47
C ALA A 14 37.03 16.30 51.66
N GLY A 15 37.08 16.05 50.35
CA GLY A 15 37.96 16.71 49.40
C GLY A 15 37.28 17.94 48.79
N ARG A 16 38.01 19.07 48.82
CA ARG A 16 37.62 20.38 48.27
C ARG A 16 37.52 20.36 46.75
N ILE A 17 36.57 21.14 46.27
CA ILE A 17 36.43 21.64 44.91
C ILE A 17 37.39 22.82 44.73
N HIS A 18 38.14 22.82 43.63
CA HIS A 18 38.71 24.03 43.04
C HIS A 18 38.54 23.97 41.52
N ASP A 19 38.12 25.10 40.99
CA ASP A 19 37.89 25.43 39.59
C ASP A 19 39.17 25.38 38.74
N ASP A 20 39.04 25.06 37.44
CA ASP A 20 39.34 26.03 36.38
C ASP A 20 39.06 25.47 34.97
N SER A 21 38.15 26.16 34.28
CA SER A 21 38.34 26.75 32.95
C SER A 21 39.03 25.95 31.82
N ASN A 22 38.27 25.68 30.75
CA ASN A 22 38.45 26.22 29.38
C ASN A 22 38.39 25.21 28.19
N LEU A 23 37.59 25.60 27.18
CA LEU A 23 37.60 25.28 25.73
C LEU A 23 37.40 23.83 25.23
N GLY A 24 36.35 23.64 24.42
CA GLY A 24 36.33 22.59 23.39
C GLY A 24 34.96 22.34 22.75
N ASN A 25 34.77 22.85 21.54
CA ASN A 25 33.67 22.57 20.60
C ASN A 25 32.95 21.22 20.78
N ILE A 26 31.65 21.28 21.06
CA ILE A 26 30.74 20.13 20.97
C ILE A 26 30.55 19.81 19.48
N LYS A 27 31.31 18.85 18.97
CA LYS A 27 30.96 18.12 17.75
C LYS A 27 29.79 17.22 18.06
N ASN A 28 28.66 17.46 17.41
CA ASN A 28 27.49 16.61 17.39
C ASN A 28 27.85 15.23 16.78
N PRO A 29 27.80 14.10 17.52
CA PRO A 29 28.05 12.78 16.96
C PRO A 29 26.71 12.06 16.75
N ASN A 30 25.84 12.59 15.88
CA ASN A 30 24.68 11.86 15.38
C ASN A 30 24.89 11.55 13.89
N THR A 31 25.73 10.55 13.63
CA THR A 31 25.77 9.82 12.36
C THR A 31 25.71 8.34 12.65
N VAL A 32 24.48 7.83 12.80
CA VAL A 32 24.20 6.39 12.75
C VAL A 32 24.23 5.99 11.28
N ASN A 33 25.35 5.44 10.81
CA ASN A 33 25.51 4.86 9.48
C ASN A 33 26.15 3.48 9.61
N LYS A 34 25.34 2.44 9.79
CA LYS A 34 25.75 1.06 9.53
C LYS A 34 24.65 0.32 8.79
N VAL A 35 24.97 -0.12 7.57
CA VAL A 35 24.11 -0.89 6.65
C VAL A 35 23.61 -2.20 7.28
N SER A 36 24.26 -2.71 8.32
CA SER A 36 23.85 -3.89 9.10
C SER A 36 22.53 -3.69 9.85
N ASP A 37 22.19 -2.45 10.22
CA ASP A 37 20.98 -2.16 10.99
C ASP A 37 19.72 -2.17 10.10
N ILE A 38 19.91 -2.07 8.78
CA ILE A 38 18.87 -2.02 7.75
C ILE A 38 18.27 -3.40 7.45
N PHE A 39 19.10 -4.46 7.41
CA PHE A 39 18.66 -5.84 7.16
C PHE A 39 17.74 -6.41 8.26
N ASN A 40 17.83 -5.86 9.47
CA ASN A 40 16.97 -6.27 10.59
C ASN A 40 15.57 -5.62 10.54
N MET A 41 15.39 -4.53 9.78
CA MET A 41 14.15 -3.74 9.73
C MET A 41 13.13 -4.23 8.68
N GLU A 42 13.56 -4.80 7.55
CA GLU A 42 12.61 -5.44 6.60
C GLU A 42 12.05 -6.76 7.12
N LYS A 43 12.87 -7.50 7.87
CA LYS A 43 12.45 -8.68 8.65
C LYS A 43 11.33 -8.35 9.65
N TYR A 44 11.26 -7.10 10.09
CA TYR A 44 10.29 -6.58 11.04
C TYR A 44 8.95 -6.19 10.37
N LYS A 45 8.98 -5.52 9.20
CA LYS A 45 7.76 -5.22 8.42
C LYS A 45 6.94 -6.50 8.12
N LYS A 46 7.62 -7.59 7.76
CA LYS A 46 6.96 -8.90 7.51
C LYS A 46 6.41 -9.58 8.77
N LYS A 47 7.04 -9.42 9.94
CA LYS A 47 6.60 -10.07 11.19
C LYS A 47 5.35 -9.44 11.82
N ILE A 48 5.15 -8.13 11.64
CA ILE A 48 3.97 -7.41 12.15
C ILE A 48 2.81 -7.49 11.15
N SER A 49 3.09 -7.36 9.85
CA SER A 49 2.06 -7.41 8.79
C SER A 49 1.29 -8.74 8.72
N ALA A 50 1.95 -9.87 9.00
CA ALA A 50 1.33 -11.18 8.85
C ALA A 50 0.39 -11.60 9.99
N ASN A 51 0.36 -10.87 11.12
CA ASN A 51 -0.36 -11.31 12.30
C ASN A 51 -1.05 -10.13 12.99
N ASN A 52 -2.36 -10.02 12.79
CA ASN A 52 -3.31 -9.28 13.62
C ASN A 52 -3.44 -9.92 15.04
N ILE A 53 -2.32 -10.44 15.58
CA ILE A 53 -2.26 -11.38 16.69
C ILE A 53 -1.25 -10.84 17.69
N ASN A 54 -1.77 -10.39 18.84
CA ASN A 54 -1.08 -10.27 20.14
C ASN A 54 0.43 -10.58 20.08
N THR A 55 1.24 -9.57 19.69
CA THR A 55 2.70 -9.73 19.67
C THR A 55 3.14 -10.15 21.08
N LEU A 56 3.77 -11.32 21.20
CA LEU A 56 4.20 -11.87 22.49
C LEU A 56 5.61 -11.41 22.81
N CYS A 57 5.90 -11.16 24.07
CA CYS A 57 7.25 -10.89 24.55
C CYS A 57 8.17 -12.09 24.25
N ASP A 58 9.19 -11.84 23.43
CA ASP A 58 10.12 -12.88 22.97
C ASP A 58 10.92 -13.50 24.13
N PHE A 59 11.27 -12.70 25.15
CA PHE A 59 11.96 -13.20 26.35
C PHE A 59 11.07 -14.15 27.16
N CYS A 60 9.82 -13.77 27.43
CA CYS A 60 8.86 -14.63 28.13
C CYS A 60 8.56 -15.90 27.31
N LYS A 61 8.41 -15.76 25.99
CA LYS A 61 8.17 -16.88 25.08
C LYS A 61 9.27 -17.92 25.15
N ARG A 62 10.54 -17.52 25.22
CA ARG A 62 11.68 -18.43 25.41
C ARG A 62 11.65 -19.20 26.73
N GLN A 63 10.97 -18.67 27.74
CA GLN A 63 10.74 -19.34 29.02
C GLN A 63 9.47 -20.20 29.04
N GLY A 64 8.77 -20.32 27.90
CA GLY A 64 7.51 -21.06 27.80
C GLY A 64 6.30 -20.28 28.32
N VAL A 65 6.40 -18.95 28.49
CA VAL A 65 5.32 -18.11 28.99
C VAL A 65 4.84 -17.16 27.90
N ALA A 66 3.54 -17.19 27.57
CA ALA A 66 2.93 -16.29 26.59
C ALA A 66 2.42 -15.03 27.29
N ILE A 67 3.23 -13.96 27.28
CA ILE A 67 2.85 -12.63 27.78
C ILE A 67 2.87 -11.67 26.60
N SER A 68 1.84 -10.84 26.43
CA SER A 68 1.82 -9.81 25.39
C SER A 68 2.95 -8.80 25.59
N ALA A 69 3.67 -8.48 24.51
CA ALA A 69 4.62 -7.39 24.47
C ALA A 69 3.88 -6.06 24.44
N SER A 70 4.39 -5.09 25.18
CA SER A 70 3.91 -3.70 25.19
C SER A 70 4.97 -2.72 24.71
N LEU A 71 6.22 -3.16 24.56
CA LEU A 71 7.32 -2.37 24.01
C LEU A 71 8.14 -3.18 23.02
N TYR A 72 8.79 -2.49 22.10
CA TYR A 72 9.74 -3.03 21.15
C TYR A 72 11.08 -2.34 21.33
N CYS A 73 12.16 -3.12 21.38
CA CYS A 73 13.53 -2.60 21.36
C CYS A 73 14.09 -2.69 19.94
N GLN A 74 14.46 -1.56 19.34
CA GLN A 74 14.92 -1.50 17.95
C GLN A 74 16.14 -2.39 17.67
N GLN A 75 17.01 -2.55 18.67
CA GLN A 75 18.25 -3.33 18.57
C GLN A 75 18.10 -4.78 19.06
N CYS A 76 16.93 -5.17 19.57
CA CYS A 76 16.75 -6.49 20.18
C CYS A 76 15.43 -7.13 19.75
N GLU A 77 14.42 -7.09 20.62
CA GLU A 77 13.26 -7.96 20.55
C GLU A 77 12.02 -7.26 21.14
N SER A 78 10.87 -7.93 21.04
CA SER A 78 9.63 -7.48 21.65
C SER A 78 9.58 -7.84 23.15
N LEU A 79 9.18 -6.88 23.98
CA LEU A 79 9.30 -6.93 25.44
C LEU A 79 7.94 -6.60 26.09
N CYS A 80 7.55 -7.39 27.09
CA CYS A 80 6.55 -6.94 28.06
C CYS A 80 7.16 -5.89 28.99
N GLU A 81 6.34 -5.19 29.78
CA GLU A 81 6.83 -4.14 30.68
C GLU A 81 7.91 -4.62 31.65
N GLU A 82 7.78 -5.84 32.18
CA GLU A 82 8.73 -6.40 33.14
C GLU A 82 10.07 -6.73 32.47
N CYS A 83 10.04 -7.35 31.30
CA CYS A 83 11.24 -7.61 30.51
C CYS A 83 11.91 -6.31 30.06
N CYS A 84 11.13 -5.27 29.74
CA CYS A 84 11.64 -3.94 29.41
C CYS A 84 12.37 -3.29 30.59
N LYS A 85 11.84 -3.39 31.81
CA LYS A 85 12.53 -2.89 33.02
C LYS A 85 13.89 -3.55 33.17
N ARG A 86 13.97 -4.87 33.03
CA ARG A 86 15.23 -5.61 33.07
C ARG A 86 16.17 -5.20 31.94
N HIS A 87 15.64 -5.04 30.74
CA HIS A 87 16.36 -4.58 29.56
C HIS A 87 17.00 -3.21 29.77
N ARG A 88 16.31 -2.26 30.41
CA ARG A 88 16.88 -0.93 30.71
C ARG A 88 17.99 -0.94 31.76
N THR A 89 18.01 -1.96 32.63
CA THR A 89 19.02 -2.07 33.70
C THR A 89 20.31 -2.75 33.26
N GLN A 90 20.33 -3.40 32.11
CA GLN A 90 21.53 -4.04 31.59
C GLN A 90 22.42 -3.00 30.88
N ASP A 91 23.72 -2.98 31.22
CA ASP A 91 24.66 -1.99 30.68
C ASP A 91 24.74 -2.01 29.15
N LEU A 92 24.62 -3.19 28.54
CA LEU A 92 24.70 -3.38 27.08
C LEU A 92 23.49 -2.83 26.33
N THR A 93 22.37 -2.62 27.00
CA THR A 93 21.07 -2.31 26.36
C THR A 93 20.45 -1.02 26.88
N LYS A 94 21.13 -0.33 27.80
CA LYS A 94 20.67 0.91 28.44
C LYS A 94 20.41 2.05 27.45
N GLU A 95 21.15 2.09 26.34
CA GLU A 95 20.99 3.10 25.29
C GLU A 95 20.10 2.64 24.12
N HIS A 96 19.53 1.45 24.20
CA HIS A 96 18.63 0.98 23.14
C HIS A 96 17.35 1.81 23.08
N VAL A 97 16.88 2.06 21.85
CA VAL A 97 15.65 2.81 21.61
C VAL A 97 14.46 1.88 21.80
N LEU A 98 13.57 2.27 22.71
CA LEU A 98 12.36 1.53 23.04
C LEU A 98 11.14 2.27 22.50
N ILE A 99 10.30 1.56 21.74
CA ILE A 99 9.10 2.08 21.13
C ILE A 99 7.90 1.37 21.76
N THR A 100 6.91 2.11 22.23
CA THR A 100 5.69 1.53 22.82
C THR A 100 4.87 0.87 21.71
N ILE A 101 4.51 -0.40 21.89
CA ILE A 101 3.53 -1.10 21.04
C ILE A 101 2.16 -0.69 21.57
N ASP A 102 1.75 0.55 21.28
CA ASP A 102 0.39 0.97 21.59
C ASP A 102 -0.59 0.22 20.66
N LYS A 103 -1.82 -0.01 21.13
CA LYS A 103 -2.89 -0.67 20.37
C LYS A 103 -3.22 0.03 19.04
N ASN A 104 -2.68 1.21 18.81
CA ASN A 104 -2.73 1.93 17.56
C ASN A 104 -1.48 1.60 16.73
N GLU A 105 -1.41 0.37 16.19
CA GLU A 105 -0.38 -0.09 15.23
C GLU A 105 -0.12 0.91 14.08
N ILE A 106 -1.11 1.76 13.79
CA ILE A 106 -1.11 2.82 12.79
C ILE A 106 0.07 3.79 12.98
N GLN A 107 0.36 4.23 14.21
CA GLN A 107 1.43 5.20 14.43
C GLN A 107 2.83 4.60 14.28
N LEU A 108 2.99 3.30 14.57
CA LEU A 108 4.27 2.61 14.49
C LEU A 108 4.64 2.24 13.05
N LYS A 109 3.66 1.86 12.23
CA LYS A 109 3.84 1.69 10.78
C LYS A 109 4.24 3.02 10.12
N ALA A 110 3.65 4.12 10.55
CA ALA A 110 3.94 5.45 10.03
C ALA A 110 5.33 5.97 10.46
N THR A 111 5.71 5.84 11.75
CA THR A 111 7.02 6.33 12.24
C THR A 111 8.24 5.57 11.69
N LEU A 112 8.04 4.42 11.07
CA LEU A 112 9.12 3.57 10.53
C LEU A 112 9.23 3.62 9.00
N GLN A 113 8.50 4.51 8.32
CA GLN A 113 8.68 4.68 6.89
C GLN A 113 9.97 5.42 6.58
N MET A 114 10.62 5.01 5.50
CA MET A 114 11.86 5.59 5.02
C MET A 114 11.54 6.52 3.87
N CYS A 115 12.28 7.63 3.77
CA CYS A 115 12.14 8.57 2.67
C CYS A 115 12.48 7.88 1.34
N GLU A 116 11.49 7.71 0.48
CA GLU A 116 11.64 6.97 -0.78
C GLU A 116 12.66 7.62 -1.72
N ILE A 117 12.65 8.95 -1.78
CA ILE A 117 13.63 9.73 -2.54
C ILE A 117 15.05 9.51 -2.01
N CYS A 118 15.22 9.39 -0.69
CA CYS A 118 16.53 9.10 -0.10
C CYS A 118 16.95 7.65 -0.36
N ILE A 119 16.02 6.69 -0.28
CA ILE A 119 16.28 5.28 -0.59
C ILE A 119 16.79 5.12 -2.02
N PHE A 120 16.16 5.80 -2.99
CA PHE A 120 16.60 5.81 -4.39
C PHE A 120 18.05 6.29 -4.52
N ASN A 121 18.44 7.27 -3.70
CA ASN A 121 19.81 7.79 -3.63
C ASN A 121 20.75 7.00 -2.70
N ARG A 122 20.38 5.77 -2.32
CA ARG A 122 21.13 4.88 -1.40
C ARG A 122 21.39 5.50 -0.03
N LYS A 123 20.49 6.36 0.45
CA LYS A 123 20.51 6.95 1.79
C LYS A 123 19.34 6.41 2.61
N SER A 124 19.59 6.12 3.87
CA SER A 124 18.57 5.66 4.81
C SER A 124 18.17 6.81 5.73
N VAL A 125 17.22 7.63 5.29
CA VAL A 125 16.67 8.73 6.08
C VAL A 125 15.21 8.40 6.41
N ALA A 126 14.83 8.52 7.69
CA ALA A 126 13.44 8.35 8.11
C ALA A 126 12.54 9.40 7.43
N ALA A 127 11.38 8.98 6.97
CA ALA A 127 10.36 9.89 6.50
C ALA A 127 9.75 10.66 7.68
N ALA A 128 9.43 11.92 7.45
CA ALA A 128 8.75 12.78 8.40
C ALA A 128 7.38 13.24 7.88
N LEU A 129 7.21 13.20 6.56
CA LEU A 129 6.05 13.69 5.83
C LEU A 129 5.55 12.59 4.87
N PHE A 130 4.31 12.72 4.43
CA PHE A 130 3.76 11.95 3.32
C PHE A 130 2.97 12.86 2.36
N CYS A 131 2.89 12.45 1.11
CA CYS A 131 2.16 13.14 0.05
C CYS A 131 0.98 12.29 -0.46
N PRO A 132 -0.28 12.57 -0.07
CA PRO A 132 -1.43 11.80 -0.53
C PRO A 132 -1.67 11.92 -2.04
N GLN A 133 -1.13 12.96 -2.69
CA GLN A 133 -1.27 13.19 -4.14
C GLN A 133 -0.18 12.52 -4.98
N CYS A 134 0.82 11.90 -4.35
CA CYS A 134 1.88 11.13 -5.00
C CYS A 134 1.79 9.67 -4.54
N ASP A 135 0.64 9.02 -4.71
CA ASP A 135 0.44 7.61 -4.33
C ASP A 135 0.88 7.27 -2.89
N ASN A 136 0.71 8.23 -1.97
CA ASN A 136 1.15 8.14 -0.57
C ASN A 136 2.68 8.01 -0.37
N GLU A 137 3.50 8.62 -1.23
CA GLU A 137 4.95 8.68 -1.08
C GLU A 137 5.36 9.23 0.31
N PHE A 138 6.22 8.48 0.99
CA PHE A 138 6.82 8.90 2.27
C PHE A 138 8.16 9.60 2.06
N ILE A 139 8.32 10.79 2.64
CA ILE A 139 9.49 11.65 2.39
C ILE A 139 10.01 12.30 3.67
N CYS A 140 11.32 12.55 3.73
CA CYS A 140 11.92 13.32 4.82
C CYS A 140 11.72 14.82 4.59
N ASN A 141 11.94 15.64 5.63
CA ASN A 141 11.76 17.10 5.56
C ASN A 141 12.58 17.77 4.44
N GLU A 142 13.83 17.35 4.24
CA GLU A 142 14.70 17.90 3.18
C GLU A 142 14.15 17.56 1.79
N CYS A 143 13.73 16.31 1.57
CA CYS A 143 13.13 15.89 0.31
C CYS A 143 11.78 16.58 0.07
N GLY A 144 10.94 16.75 1.09
CA GLY A 144 9.67 17.47 0.99
C GLY A 144 9.84 18.95 0.61
N GLN A 145 10.81 19.64 1.20
CA GLN A 145 11.15 21.02 0.81
C GLN A 145 11.61 21.11 -0.65
N ASN A 146 12.42 20.15 -1.10
CA ASN A 146 12.86 20.08 -2.49
C ASN A 146 11.70 19.75 -3.45
N GLN A 147 10.75 18.91 -3.04
CA GLN A 147 9.56 18.57 -3.83
C GLN A 147 8.65 19.79 -3.98
N TYR A 148 8.47 20.61 -2.94
CA TYR A 148 7.77 21.90 -3.06
C TYR A 148 8.44 22.89 -4.03
N ALA A 149 9.76 22.80 -4.21
CA ALA A 149 10.49 23.64 -5.15
C ALA A 149 10.29 23.21 -6.61
N GLN A 150 9.85 21.97 -6.87
CA GLN A 150 9.58 21.48 -8.23
C GLN A 150 8.22 21.97 -8.73
N LYS A 151 8.15 22.40 -10.01
CA LYS A 151 6.91 22.94 -10.60
C LYS A 151 5.75 21.95 -10.61
N SER A 152 6.01 20.67 -10.79
CA SER A 152 5.00 19.60 -10.91
C SER A 152 4.33 19.25 -9.59
N THR A 153 5.00 19.48 -8.47
CA THR A 153 4.53 19.07 -7.13
C THR A 153 4.36 20.26 -6.19
N ARG A 154 4.49 21.48 -6.69
CA ARG A 154 4.40 22.72 -5.89
C ARG A 154 3.05 22.90 -5.19
N SER A 155 1.98 22.34 -5.76
CA SER A 155 0.62 22.37 -5.22
C SER A 155 0.30 21.14 -4.36
N HIS A 156 1.23 20.20 -4.20
CA HIS A 156 0.96 19.01 -3.42
C HIS A 156 0.95 19.37 -1.93
N PHE A 157 -0.03 18.85 -1.21
CA PHE A 157 -0.11 18.97 0.23
C PHE A 157 0.77 17.90 0.87
N LEU A 158 1.73 18.30 1.71
CA LEU A 158 2.49 17.38 2.55
C LEU A 158 1.92 17.39 3.95
N SER A 159 1.64 16.22 4.50
CA SER A 159 1.18 16.06 5.88
C SER A 159 2.24 15.36 6.72
N ASP A 160 2.29 15.68 8.01
CA ASP A 160 3.14 14.97 8.97
C ASP A 160 2.75 13.49 9.01
N ILE A 161 3.77 12.63 9.09
CA ILE A 161 3.58 11.18 9.10
C ILE A 161 2.80 10.69 10.33
N GLY A 162 2.81 11.47 11.43
CA GLY A 162 1.99 11.19 12.62
C GLY A 162 0.48 11.27 12.35
N ASN A 163 0.08 11.93 11.27
CA ASN A 163 -1.31 12.04 10.81
C ASN A 163 -1.65 11.02 9.71
N TYR A 164 -0.69 10.18 9.28
CA TYR A 164 -0.93 9.18 8.27
C TYR A 164 -1.84 8.08 8.81
N VAL A 165 -2.95 7.83 8.12
CA VAL A 165 -3.85 6.71 8.35
C VAL A 165 -3.73 5.79 7.15
N ASP A 166 -3.26 4.57 7.36
CA ASP A 166 -3.12 3.56 6.31
C ASP A 166 -4.52 3.21 5.76
N PRO A 167 -4.81 3.48 4.48
CA PRO A 167 -6.13 3.23 3.89
C PRO A 167 -6.47 1.74 3.79
N THR A 168 -5.49 0.86 3.97
CA THR A 168 -5.69 -0.61 3.92
C THR A 168 -5.99 -1.24 5.27
N ILE A 169 -5.87 -0.49 6.38
CA ILE A 169 -6.18 -1.00 7.71
C ILE A 169 -7.64 -0.70 8.02
N GLU A 170 -8.49 -1.71 7.85
CA GLU A 170 -9.81 -1.77 8.47
C GLU A 170 -9.68 -1.39 9.95
N ASN A 171 -10.52 -0.46 10.42
CA ASN A 171 -10.63 0.04 11.80
C ASN A 171 -9.83 1.32 12.15
N SER A 172 -9.95 2.39 11.34
CA SER A 172 -9.70 3.76 11.81
C SER A 172 -11.04 4.50 12.09
N PRO A 173 -11.05 5.62 12.86
CA PRO A 173 -12.25 6.36 13.27
C PRO A 173 -13.14 6.92 12.14
N LEU A 174 -12.80 6.63 10.87
CA LEU A 174 -13.63 6.82 9.68
C LEU A 174 -14.89 5.92 9.63
N GLU A 175 -15.15 5.10 10.65
CA GLU A 175 -16.39 4.30 10.79
C GLU A 175 -17.70 5.11 10.87
N ARG A 176 -17.66 6.44 10.76
CA ARG A 176 -18.87 7.23 10.47
C ARG A 176 -18.96 7.78 9.04
N GLY A 177 -18.09 7.34 8.12
CA GLY A 177 -18.19 7.65 6.70
C GLY A 177 -18.20 9.16 6.39
N GLU A 178 -17.67 9.99 7.30
CA GLU A 178 -17.61 11.44 7.12
C GLU A 178 -16.54 11.75 6.07
N ARG A 179 -16.94 11.68 4.81
CA ARG A 179 -16.17 12.20 3.68
C ARG A 179 -15.93 13.69 3.91
N MET A 180 -14.80 14.24 3.46
CA MET A 180 -14.42 15.62 3.73
C MET A 180 -14.70 16.51 2.51
N CYS A 181 -15.10 17.75 2.75
CA CYS A 181 -15.28 18.76 1.72
C CYS A 181 -13.92 19.11 1.09
N GLU A 182 -13.76 18.81 -0.20
CA GLU A 182 -12.50 18.99 -0.92
C GLU A 182 -12.08 20.47 -0.97
N LEU A 183 -13.04 21.38 -1.20
CA LEU A 183 -12.77 22.82 -1.26
C LEU A 183 -12.40 23.44 0.09
N CYS A 184 -12.95 22.93 1.20
CA CYS A 184 -12.55 23.34 2.54
C CYS A 184 -11.18 22.76 2.89
N THR A 185 -10.94 21.50 2.53
CA THR A 185 -9.65 20.83 2.74
C THR A 185 -8.52 21.58 2.04
N PHE A 186 -8.76 22.05 0.81
CA PHE A 186 -7.81 22.89 0.07
C PHE A 186 -7.44 24.20 0.81
N LYS A 187 -8.33 24.72 1.65
CA LYS A 187 -8.10 25.92 2.46
C LYS A 187 -7.50 25.61 3.85
N GLY A 188 -7.19 24.35 4.13
CA GLY A 188 -6.71 23.90 5.43
C GLY A 188 -7.83 23.73 6.48
N GLU A 189 -9.09 23.67 6.04
CA GLU A 189 -10.24 23.47 6.90
C GLU A 189 -10.74 22.03 6.81
N SER A 190 -11.02 21.41 7.95
CA SER A 190 -11.55 20.05 8.05
C SER A 190 -13.07 20.13 8.25
N VAL A 191 -13.82 20.14 7.15
CA VAL A 191 -15.30 20.21 7.15
C VAL A 191 -15.86 18.97 6.47
N ALA A 192 -16.83 18.29 7.09
CA ALA A 192 -17.49 17.13 6.50
C ALA A 192 -18.22 17.52 5.20
N ALA A 193 -18.10 16.67 4.18
CA ALA A 193 -18.87 16.72 2.97
C ALA A 193 -20.28 16.20 3.25
N GLU A 194 -21.26 16.95 2.79
CA GLU A 194 -22.68 16.62 2.90
C GLU A 194 -23.32 16.45 1.52
N ARG A 195 -22.67 16.96 0.48
CA ARG A 195 -23.18 17.03 -0.89
C ARG A 195 -22.14 16.52 -1.89
N PHE A 196 -22.63 16.04 -3.03
CA PHE A 196 -21.81 15.78 -4.21
C PHE A 196 -22.59 16.09 -5.50
N PHE A 197 -21.87 16.24 -6.60
CA PHE A 197 -22.43 16.46 -7.92
C PHE A 197 -22.03 15.33 -8.87
N PRO A 198 -22.96 14.44 -9.26
CA PRO A 198 -22.67 13.34 -10.20
C PRO A 198 -22.16 13.83 -11.57
N GLN A 199 -22.46 15.08 -11.91
CA GLN A 199 -22.05 15.71 -13.18
C GLN A 199 -20.66 16.38 -13.12
N CYS A 200 -20.00 16.38 -11.95
CA CYS A 200 -18.71 17.05 -11.71
C CYS A 200 -17.70 16.11 -11.07
N ASP A 201 -17.36 15.02 -11.77
CA ASP A 201 -16.33 14.06 -11.36
C ASP A 201 -16.42 13.65 -9.87
N ASP A 202 -17.64 13.58 -9.34
CA ASP A 202 -17.95 13.21 -7.96
C ASP A 202 -17.33 14.09 -6.86
N GLU A 203 -17.13 15.39 -7.12
CA GLU A 203 -16.64 16.36 -6.13
C GLU A 203 -17.46 16.32 -4.81
N LEU A 204 -16.79 16.02 -3.69
CA LEU A 204 -17.39 15.96 -2.36
C LEU A 204 -17.30 17.31 -1.66
N LEU A 205 -18.45 17.91 -1.34
CA LEU A 205 -18.55 19.28 -0.83
C LEU A 205 -19.40 19.35 0.44
N CYS A 206 -19.06 20.25 1.36
CA CYS A 206 -19.97 20.65 2.44
C CYS A 206 -21.16 21.42 1.86
N ASN A 207 -22.21 21.64 2.65
CA ASN A 207 -23.40 22.38 2.18
C ASN A 207 -23.07 23.76 1.60
N ASP A 208 -22.19 24.53 2.25
CA ASP A 208 -21.86 25.89 1.81
C ASP A 208 -21.10 25.87 0.47
N CYS A 209 -20.12 24.98 0.35
CA CYS A 209 -19.38 24.79 -0.89
C CYS A 209 -20.27 24.26 -2.02
N GLY A 210 -21.18 23.31 -1.73
CA GLY A 210 -22.13 22.77 -2.70
C GLY A 210 -23.14 23.82 -3.18
N ASN A 211 -23.67 24.64 -2.26
CA ASN A 211 -24.59 25.74 -2.61
C ASN A 211 -23.89 26.81 -3.45
N ASN A 212 -22.65 27.16 -3.10
CA ASN A 212 -21.85 28.11 -3.87
C ASN A 212 -21.50 27.55 -5.26
N HIS A 213 -21.17 26.25 -5.35
CA HIS A 213 -20.97 25.57 -6.62
C HIS A 213 -22.24 25.64 -7.47
N ASN A 214 -23.43 25.35 -6.94
CA ASN A 214 -24.70 25.42 -7.69
C ASN A 214 -25.12 26.86 -8.06
N ALA A 215 -24.66 27.87 -7.32
CA ALA A 215 -24.94 29.27 -7.64
C ALA A 215 -24.15 29.79 -8.87
N GLN A 216 -23.11 29.08 -9.31
CA GLN A 216 -22.36 29.46 -10.50
C GLN A 216 -23.15 29.14 -11.78
N LYS A 217 -23.14 30.06 -12.75
CA LYS A 217 -23.90 29.91 -14.02
C LYS A 217 -23.56 28.63 -14.79
N SER A 218 -22.33 28.12 -14.66
CA SER A 218 -21.83 26.93 -15.36
C SER A 218 -22.36 25.61 -14.81
N THR A 219 -22.85 25.61 -13.57
CA THR A 219 -23.16 24.41 -12.77
C THR A 219 -24.54 24.49 -12.15
N GLN A 220 -25.29 25.56 -12.44
CA GLN A 220 -26.65 25.80 -11.96
C GLN A 220 -27.67 24.72 -12.36
N SER A 221 -27.36 23.94 -13.41
CA SER A 221 -28.16 22.80 -13.85
C SER A 221 -27.72 21.46 -13.27
N HIS A 222 -26.65 21.42 -12.46
CA HIS A 222 -26.17 20.18 -11.86
C HIS A 222 -27.06 19.77 -10.69
N VAL A 223 -27.21 18.46 -10.50
CA VAL A 223 -28.09 17.90 -9.46
C VAL A 223 -27.27 17.72 -8.19
N LEU A 224 -27.60 18.51 -7.18
CA LEU A 224 -27.01 18.39 -5.86
C LEU A 224 -27.56 17.14 -5.16
N SER A 225 -26.70 16.16 -4.89
CA SER A 225 -27.08 14.92 -4.21
C SER A 225 -26.46 14.88 -2.80
N GLU A 226 -27.13 14.22 -1.86
CA GLU A 226 -26.60 14.03 -0.49
C GLU A 226 -25.58 12.91 -0.46
N VAL A 227 -24.47 13.10 0.28
CA VAL A 227 -23.42 12.08 0.43
C VAL A 227 -23.95 10.76 1.01
N ALA A 228 -25.05 10.79 1.77
CA ALA A 228 -25.74 9.59 2.24
C ALA A 228 -26.25 8.68 1.09
N ASN A 229 -26.46 9.25 -0.11
CA ASN A 229 -26.86 8.53 -1.32
C ASN A 229 -25.66 8.20 -2.24
N TYR A 230 -24.44 8.54 -1.82
CA TYR A 230 -23.22 8.26 -2.57
C TYR A 230 -22.88 6.76 -2.45
N VAL A 231 -22.99 6.03 -3.55
CA VAL A 231 -22.55 4.61 -3.62
C VAL A 231 -21.10 4.61 -4.08
N ASP A 232 -20.20 4.17 -3.20
CA ASP A 232 -18.78 4.06 -3.52
C ASP A 232 -18.55 3.00 -4.61
N GLN A 233 -18.11 3.43 -5.78
CA GLN A 233 -17.85 2.55 -6.92
C GLN A 233 -16.61 1.66 -6.72
N SER A 234 -15.84 1.88 -5.64
CA SER A 234 -14.57 1.20 -5.40
C SER A 234 -14.63 0.01 -4.41
N ASN A 235 -15.73 -0.17 -3.67
CA ASN A 235 -15.83 -1.22 -2.64
C ASN A 235 -16.92 -2.28 -2.95
N GLU A 236 -16.44 -3.51 -3.13
CA GLU A 236 -17.10 -4.83 -3.03
C GLU A 236 -18.06 -5.35 -4.12
N ASN A 237 -17.60 -6.44 -4.78
CA ASN A 237 -18.26 -7.76 -4.87
C ASN A 237 -19.77 -7.88 -5.18
N VAL A 238 -20.35 -6.96 -5.96
CA VAL A 238 -21.65 -7.20 -6.62
C VAL A 238 -21.40 -7.70 -8.05
N PRO A 239 -21.73 -8.97 -8.38
CA PRO A 239 -21.70 -9.46 -9.75
C PRO A 239 -22.90 -8.89 -10.52
N THR A 240 -22.78 -7.64 -10.94
CA THR A 240 -23.37 -7.06 -12.15
C THR A 240 -22.86 -5.62 -12.22
N LYS A 241 -21.73 -5.41 -12.90
CA LYS A 241 -21.42 -4.08 -13.46
C LYS A 241 -22.63 -3.67 -14.30
N ARG A 242 -23.46 -2.74 -13.81
CA ARG A 242 -24.28 -1.96 -14.73
C ARG A 242 -23.29 -1.09 -15.50
N CYS A 243 -22.89 -1.53 -16.69
CA CYS A 243 -22.13 -0.67 -17.56
C CYS A 243 -23.02 0.52 -17.91
N ASP A 244 -22.59 1.74 -17.56
CA ASP A 244 -23.22 3.00 -17.96
C ASP A 244 -23.02 3.28 -19.46
N ARG A 245 -23.36 2.30 -20.30
CA ARG A 245 -23.36 2.47 -21.75
C ARG A 245 -24.49 3.40 -22.12
N MET A 246 -24.22 4.34 -23.00
CA MET A 246 -25.24 5.26 -23.49
C MET A 246 -26.00 4.64 -24.66
N CYS A 247 -27.28 4.97 -24.78
CA CYS A 247 -28.10 4.64 -25.93
C CYS A 247 -27.53 5.33 -27.18
N GLU A 248 -27.03 4.57 -28.15
CA GLU A 248 -26.35 5.13 -29.33
C GLU A 248 -27.27 6.03 -30.17
N PRO A 249 -28.53 5.63 -30.49
CA PRO A 249 -29.43 6.50 -31.24
C PRO A 249 -29.79 7.81 -30.51
N CYS A 250 -29.84 7.80 -29.17
CA CYS A 250 -30.05 9.02 -28.39
C CYS A 250 -28.81 9.93 -28.46
N THR A 251 -27.63 9.33 -28.32
CA THR A 251 -26.35 10.04 -28.36
C THR A 251 -26.14 10.72 -29.71
N PHE A 252 -26.46 10.03 -30.81
CA PHE A 252 -26.43 10.60 -32.16
C PHE A 252 -27.34 11.83 -32.32
N ASN A 253 -28.45 11.88 -31.58
CA ASN A 253 -29.38 13.01 -31.57
C ASN A 253 -29.06 14.05 -30.47
N GLY A 254 -27.86 14.01 -29.89
CA GLY A 254 -27.41 14.95 -28.86
C GLY A 254 -28.06 14.75 -27.48
N LYS A 255 -28.69 13.59 -27.22
CA LYS A 255 -29.27 13.24 -25.92
C LYS A 255 -28.41 12.19 -25.23
N SER A 256 -28.03 12.43 -23.98
CA SER A 256 -27.38 11.42 -23.14
C SER A 256 -28.45 10.64 -22.38
N VAL A 257 -28.71 9.39 -22.80
CA VAL A 257 -29.68 8.50 -22.17
C VAL A 257 -29.00 7.17 -21.91
N VAL A 258 -29.01 6.69 -20.66
CA VAL A 258 -28.42 5.40 -20.29
C VAL A 258 -29.16 4.27 -21.01
N ALA A 259 -28.41 3.34 -21.58
CA ALA A 259 -28.96 2.17 -22.23
C ALA A 259 -29.55 1.21 -21.18
N ALA A 260 -30.71 0.66 -21.50
CA ALA A 260 -31.38 -0.36 -20.69
C ALA A 260 -31.32 -1.73 -21.36
N LEU A 261 -31.09 -1.75 -22.68
CA LEU A 261 -31.14 -2.92 -23.54
C LEU A 261 -29.86 -3.00 -24.37
N PHE A 262 -29.50 -4.20 -24.77
CA PHE A 262 -28.47 -4.44 -25.78
C PHE A 262 -28.91 -5.55 -26.74
N CYS A 263 -28.33 -5.56 -27.93
CA CYS A 263 -28.53 -6.61 -28.92
C CYS A 263 -27.33 -7.58 -28.92
N PRO A 264 -27.46 -8.84 -28.46
CA PRO A 264 -26.35 -9.80 -28.46
C PRO A 264 -25.86 -10.19 -29.87
N GLN A 265 -26.65 -9.91 -30.90
CA GLN A 265 -26.34 -10.23 -32.30
C GLN A 265 -25.67 -9.06 -33.03
N CYS A 266 -25.61 -7.89 -32.39
CA CYS A 266 -24.94 -6.70 -32.90
C CYS A 266 -24.02 -6.21 -31.79
N ASP A 267 -22.77 -6.66 -31.82
CA ASP A 267 -21.74 -6.55 -30.77
C ASP A 267 -21.50 -5.13 -30.19
N SER A 268 -22.18 -4.10 -30.70
CA SER A 268 -21.99 -2.69 -30.31
C SER A 268 -23.27 -1.91 -30.01
N GLU A 269 -24.47 -2.49 -30.18
CA GLU A 269 -25.69 -1.67 -30.14
C GLU A 269 -26.37 -1.68 -28.76
N PHE A 270 -26.18 -0.57 -28.03
CA PHE A 270 -26.82 -0.30 -26.74
C PHE A 270 -27.99 0.67 -26.92
N LEU A 271 -29.14 0.34 -26.33
CA LEU A 271 -30.42 1.01 -26.57
C LEU A 271 -31.12 1.34 -25.25
N CYS A 272 -31.78 2.48 -25.17
CA CYS A 272 -32.76 2.73 -24.11
C CYS A 272 -34.10 2.03 -24.45
N ASN A 273 -35.01 1.96 -23.47
CA ASN A 273 -36.32 1.33 -23.64
C ASN A 273 -37.17 1.97 -24.75
N GLU A 274 -36.95 3.25 -25.08
CA GLU A 274 -37.66 3.95 -26.16
C GLU A 274 -37.08 3.62 -27.55
N CYS A 275 -35.78 3.36 -27.64
CA CYS A 275 -35.11 3.04 -28.90
C CYS A 275 -35.23 1.55 -29.27
N GLY A 276 -35.40 0.65 -28.30
CA GLY A 276 -35.56 -0.80 -28.52
C GLY A 276 -36.68 -1.19 -29.51
N PRO A 277 -37.91 -0.67 -29.37
CA PRO A 277 -38.99 -0.99 -30.31
C PRO A 277 -38.69 -0.54 -31.75
N ASN A 278 -38.07 0.63 -31.92
CA ASN A 278 -37.68 1.14 -33.24
C ASN A 278 -36.56 0.30 -33.86
N TYR A 279 -35.63 -0.17 -33.03
CA TYR A 279 -34.59 -1.10 -33.43
C TYR A 279 -35.17 -2.39 -34.01
N ASN A 280 -36.14 -3.01 -33.34
CA ASN A 280 -36.79 -4.23 -33.83
C ASN A 280 -37.76 -3.97 -35.02
N ALA A 281 -38.17 -2.72 -35.25
CA ALA A 281 -38.98 -2.37 -36.41
C ALA A 281 -38.16 -2.28 -37.70
N HIS A 282 -36.83 -2.06 -37.61
CA HIS A 282 -35.97 -1.93 -38.76
C HIS A 282 -35.72 -3.28 -39.46
N LYS A 283 -35.72 -3.29 -40.80
CA LYS A 283 -35.70 -4.54 -41.59
C LYS A 283 -34.48 -5.42 -41.33
N SER A 284 -33.32 -4.81 -41.05
CA SER A 284 -32.04 -5.52 -40.82
C SER A 284 -31.93 -6.15 -39.43
N THR A 285 -32.73 -5.73 -38.47
CA THR A 285 -32.60 -6.07 -37.04
C THR A 285 -33.91 -6.64 -36.47
N ARG A 286 -34.93 -6.84 -37.32
CA ARG A 286 -36.26 -7.31 -36.92
C ARG A 286 -36.28 -8.65 -36.21
N SER A 287 -35.32 -9.51 -36.50
CA SER A 287 -35.17 -10.83 -35.87
C SER A 287 -34.15 -10.83 -34.73
N HIS A 288 -33.59 -9.67 -34.38
CA HIS A 288 -32.63 -9.61 -33.30
C HIS A 288 -33.35 -9.62 -31.95
N GLY A 289 -32.84 -10.41 -31.01
CA GLY A 289 -33.30 -10.39 -29.62
C GLY A 289 -32.66 -9.22 -28.88
N LEU A 290 -33.46 -8.46 -28.12
CA LEU A 290 -32.94 -7.49 -27.18
C LEU A 290 -32.91 -8.13 -25.79
N SER A 291 -31.82 -7.91 -25.05
CA SER A 291 -31.64 -8.37 -23.68
C SER A 291 -31.42 -7.19 -22.76
N ASP A 292 -31.82 -7.32 -21.49
CA ASP A 292 -31.53 -6.30 -20.47
C ASP A 292 -30.01 -6.11 -20.31
N ILE A 293 -29.57 -4.86 -20.21
CA ILE A 293 -28.15 -4.52 -20.08
C ILE A 293 -27.50 -5.09 -18.81
N GLY A 294 -28.29 -5.42 -17.79
CA GLY A 294 -27.80 -6.15 -16.61
C GLY A 294 -27.28 -7.55 -16.93
N ASN A 295 -27.67 -8.13 -18.06
CA ASN A 295 -27.20 -9.43 -18.54
C ASN A 295 -26.05 -9.29 -19.56
N TYR A 296 -25.59 -8.08 -19.85
CA TYR A 296 -24.47 -7.87 -20.76
C TYR A 296 -23.17 -8.32 -20.09
N VAL A 297 -22.46 -9.22 -20.74
CA VAL A 297 -21.10 -9.59 -20.37
C VAL A 297 -20.17 -9.10 -21.46
N ASP A 298 -19.26 -8.20 -21.12
CA ASP A 298 -18.30 -7.67 -22.09
C ASP A 298 -17.40 -8.82 -22.62
N PRO A 299 -17.40 -9.09 -23.94
CA PRO A 299 -16.63 -10.20 -24.52
C PRO A 299 -15.12 -10.07 -24.30
N THR A 300 -14.62 -8.85 -24.11
CA THR A 300 -13.19 -8.58 -23.81
C THR A 300 -12.84 -8.97 -22.38
N ILE A 301 -13.82 -8.94 -21.48
CA ILE A 301 -13.69 -9.32 -20.08
C ILE A 301 -13.87 -10.84 -19.94
N ALA A 302 -14.92 -11.41 -20.56
CA ALA A 302 -15.25 -12.84 -20.48
C ALA A 302 -14.16 -13.79 -21.05
N ASN A 303 -13.31 -13.28 -21.93
CA ASN A 303 -12.22 -14.05 -22.55
C ASN A 303 -10.82 -13.64 -22.07
N SER A 304 -10.72 -12.73 -21.09
CA SER A 304 -9.42 -12.39 -20.53
C SER A 304 -8.92 -13.56 -19.65
N PRO A 305 -7.71 -14.10 -19.87
CA PRO A 305 -7.14 -15.17 -19.03
C PRO A 305 -7.05 -14.77 -17.55
N LEU A 306 -6.96 -13.46 -17.27
CA LEU A 306 -6.89 -12.86 -15.94
C LEU A 306 -8.12 -13.18 -15.07
N GLU A 307 -9.33 -13.25 -15.63
CA GLU A 307 -10.54 -13.53 -14.83
C GLU A 307 -10.74 -15.02 -14.53
N ARG A 308 -10.11 -15.93 -15.27
CA ARG A 308 -10.13 -17.38 -14.95
C ARG A 308 -9.12 -17.77 -13.88
N GLY A 309 -8.34 -16.81 -13.37
CA GLY A 309 -7.21 -17.10 -12.48
C GLY A 309 -6.07 -17.85 -13.19
N GLU A 310 -6.04 -17.84 -14.53
CA GLU A 310 -4.95 -18.44 -15.30
C GLU A 310 -3.71 -17.55 -15.15
N ARG A 311 -2.64 -18.10 -14.56
CA ARG A 311 -1.36 -17.40 -14.44
C ARG A 311 -0.70 -17.33 -15.81
N MET A 312 -0.07 -16.20 -16.15
CA MET A 312 0.49 -15.97 -17.47
C MET A 312 2.00 -16.27 -17.52
N CYS A 313 2.48 -16.73 -18.68
CA CYS A 313 3.90 -16.92 -18.93
C CYS A 313 4.61 -15.56 -18.99
N GLU A 314 5.47 -15.26 -18.01
CA GLU A 314 6.13 -13.96 -17.88
C GLU A 314 7.00 -13.62 -19.10
N LEU A 315 7.67 -14.61 -19.68
CA LEU A 315 8.51 -14.42 -20.86
C LEU A 315 7.70 -14.11 -22.12
N CYS A 316 6.50 -14.69 -22.26
CA CYS A 316 5.59 -14.38 -23.36
C CYS A 316 4.95 -13.00 -23.15
N THR A 317 4.54 -12.69 -21.92
CA THR A 317 3.98 -11.38 -21.57
C THR A 317 4.96 -10.25 -21.86
N PHE A 318 6.26 -10.45 -21.57
CA PHE A 318 7.31 -9.48 -21.91
C PHE A 318 7.41 -9.21 -23.43
N LYS A 319 7.05 -10.18 -24.27
CA LYS A 319 7.00 -10.06 -25.74
C LYS A 319 5.67 -9.54 -26.26
N GLY A 320 4.71 -9.21 -25.39
CA GLY A 320 3.36 -8.80 -25.77
C GLY A 320 2.43 -9.96 -26.13
N GLU A 321 2.82 -11.20 -25.81
CA GLU A 321 2.01 -12.39 -26.04
C GLU A 321 1.28 -12.82 -24.76
N SER A 322 0.02 -13.23 -24.89
CA SER A 322 -0.82 -13.68 -23.78
C SER A 322 -0.93 -15.21 -23.81
N VAL A 323 0.09 -15.90 -23.29
CA VAL A 323 0.15 -17.37 -23.20
C VAL A 323 0.05 -17.81 -21.75
N ALA A 324 -0.85 -18.74 -21.43
CA ALA A 324 -0.99 -19.30 -20.10
C ALA A 324 0.30 -20.02 -19.66
N ALA A 325 0.66 -19.86 -18.39
CA ALA A 325 1.76 -20.59 -17.77
C ALA A 325 1.31 -21.99 -17.38
N GLU A 326 2.13 -22.98 -17.72
CA GLU A 326 1.94 -24.38 -17.34
C GLU A 326 2.97 -24.81 -16.29
N TRP A 327 4.13 -24.15 -16.28
CA TRP A 327 5.28 -24.49 -15.47
C TRP A 327 5.76 -23.29 -14.65
N PHE A 328 6.46 -23.58 -13.55
CA PHE A 328 7.27 -22.60 -12.85
C PHE A 328 8.60 -23.21 -12.42
N CYS A 329 9.61 -22.37 -12.25
CA CYS A 329 10.93 -22.79 -11.80
C CYS A 329 11.21 -22.21 -10.39
N PRO A 330 11.13 -22.98 -9.30
CA PRO A 330 11.37 -22.47 -7.94
C PRO A 330 12.82 -22.02 -7.69
N GLN A 331 13.75 -22.45 -8.55
CA GLN A 331 15.17 -22.07 -8.47
C GLN A 331 15.49 -20.77 -9.22
N CYS A 332 14.52 -20.23 -9.95
CA CYS A 332 14.60 -18.89 -10.53
C CYS A 332 13.58 -18.03 -9.80
N ASP A 333 13.82 -16.73 -9.69
CA ASP A 333 12.86 -15.83 -9.05
C ASP A 333 11.55 -15.81 -9.86
N ASN A 334 10.63 -16.70 -9.47
CA ASN A 334 9.23 -16.79 -9.84
C ASN A 334 8.84 -16.80 -11.33
N GLY A 335 9.74 -17.19 -12.23
CA GLY A 335 9.39 -17.31 -13.65
C GLY A 335 8.27 -18.33 -13.88
N LEU A 336 7.04 -17.85 -14.08
CA LEU A 336 5.92 -18.60 -14.64
C LEU A 336 6.18 -18.75 -16.15
N LEU A 337 6.14 -19.99 -16.65
CA LEU A 337 6.55 -20.35 -18.01
C LEU A 337 5.44 -21.15 -18.70
N CYS A 338 5.16 -20.85 -19.96
CA CYS A 338 4.42 -21.77 -20.83
C CYS A 338 5.31 -22.99 -21.17
N ASN A 339 4.73 -24.02 -21.80
CA ASN A 339 5.46 -25.24 -22.17
C ASN A 339 6.75 -24.97 -22.96
N ASP A 340 6.70 -24.09 -23.96
CA ASP A 340 7.85 -23.80 -24.82
C ASP A 340 8.93 -22.99 -24.10
N CYS A 341 8.51 -22.02 -23.28
CA CYS A 341 9.41 -21.28 -22.41
C CYS A 341 10.07 -22.20 -21.37
N GLY A 342 9.34 -23.18 -20.82
CA GLY A 342 9.88 -24.20 -19.92
C GLY A 342 10.91 -25.12 -20.58
N LYS A 343 10.63 -25.60 -21.81
CA LYS A 343 11.61 -26.39 -22.57
C LYS A 343 12.88 -25.60 -22.86
N ASN A 344 12.75 -24.34 -23.28
CA ASN A 344 13.90 -23.48 -23.54
C ASN A 344 14.69 -23.19 -22.25
N HIS A 345 13.98 -22.98 -21.15
CA HIS A 345 14.58 -22.83 -19.82
C HIS A 345 15.44 -24.04 -19.45
N ASN A 346 14.96 -25.27 -19.65
CA ASN A 346 15.76 -26.47 -19.36
C ASN A 346 16.88 -26.72 -20.37
N ALA A 347 16.77 -26.20 -21.60
CA ALA A 347 17.83 -26.33 -22.61
C ALA A 347 19.05 -25.43 -22.31
N GLN A 348 18.87 -24.34 -21.57
CA GLN A 348 19.95 -23.42 -21.22
C GLN A 348 20.92 -24.03 -20.20
N LYS A 349 22.23 -23.90 -20.45
CA LYS A 349 23.28 -24.46 -19.58
C LYS A 349 23.20 -23.98 -18.12
N SER A 350 22.74 -22.76 -17.88
CA SER A 350 22.62 -22.15 -16.55
C SER A 350 21.47 -22.71 -15.72
N THR A 351 20.47 -23.30 -16.37
CA THR A 351 19.18 -23.70 -15.79
C THR A 351 18.81 -25.14 -16.12
N HIS A 352 19.66 -25.88 -16.85
CA HIS A 352 19.44 -27.28 -17.22
C HIS A 352 19.25 -28.23 -16.03
N SER A 353 19.79 -27.87 -14.85
CA SER A 353 19.58 -28.63 -13.61
C SER A 353 18.38 -28.15 -12.80
N HIS A 354 17.62 -27.18 -13.29
CA HIS A 354 16.44 -26.70 -12.60
C HIS A 354 15.28 -27.67 -12.80
N VAL A 355 14.47 -27.84 -11.77
CA VAL A 355 13.28 -28.68 -11.79
C VAL A 355 12.09 -27.77 -12.06
N LEU A 356 11.43 -27.99 -13.19
CA LEU A 356 10.15 -27.34 -13.47
C LEU A 356 9.04 -28.08 -12.74
N SER A 357 8.16 -27.31 -12.12
CA SER A 357 6.96 -27.82 -11.44
C SER A 357 5.72 -27.27 -12.13
N GLU A 358 4.65 -28.06 -12.19
CA GLU A 358 3.37 -27.61 -12.77
C GLU A 358 2.81 -26.43 -11.95
N VAL A 359 2.22 -25.45 -12.62
CA VAL A 359 1.61 -24.26 -11.98
C VAL A 359 0.50 -24.64 -10.99
N ALA A 360 -0.17 -25.78 -11.17
CA ALA A 360 -1.13 -26.30 -10.19
C ALA A 360 -0.51 -26.55 -8.80
N ASN A 361 0.80 -26.81 -8.74
CA ASN A 361 1.57 -26.99 -7.51
C ASN A 361 2.27 -25.71 -7.05
N TYR A 362 2.04 -24.58 -7.74
CA TYR A 362 2.57 -23.30 -7.35
C TYR A 362 1.86 -22.83 -6.07
N VAL A 363 2.51 -23.05 -4.94
CA VAL A 363 2.21 -22.32 -3.71
C VAL A 363 2.98 -21.02 -3.80
N ASP A 364 2.31 -19.88 -3.60
CA ASP A 364 2.98 -18.59 -3.52
C ASP A 364 3.95 -18.60 -2.33
N GLN A 365 5.22 -18.94 -2.59
CA GLN A 365 6.25 -19.10 -1.57
C GLN A 365 6.84 -17.76 -1.09
N SER A 366 6.15 -16.63 -1.33
CA SER A 366 6.53 -15.32 -0.79
C SER A 366 6.63 -15.27 0.76
N ASN A 367 6.26 -16.37 1.44
CA ASN A 367 6.32 -16.58 2.89
C ASN A 367 7.43 -17.50 3.44
N GLU A 368 8.26 -18.19 2.63
CA GLU A 368 9.34 -19.04 3.19
C GLU A 368 10.73 -18.72 2.62
N ASN A 369 11.68 -18.48 3.53
CA ASN A 369 13.08 -18.17 3.22
C ASN A 369 13.81 -19.39 2.64
N VAL A 370 13.67 -19.62 1.34
CA VAL A 370 14.59 -20.48 0.58
C VAL A 370 15.66 -19.59 -0.06
N PRO A 371 16.96 -19.85 0.15
CA PRO A 371 18.02 -19.10 -0.54
C PRO A 371 17.96 -19.36 -2.04
N THR A 372 17.42 -18.42 -2.82
CA THR A 372 17.49 -18.47 -4.29
C THR A 372 18.81 -17.86 -4.77
N LYS A 373 19.49 -18.55 -5.68
CA LYS A 373 20.59 -17.94 -6.44
C LYS A 373 19.94 -17.17 -7.58
N ARG A 374 19.92 -15.84 -7.49
CA ARG A 374 19.50 -14.97 -8.59
C ARG A 374 20.31 -15.32 -9.84
N CYS A 375 19.63 -15.82 -10.88
CA CYS A 375 20.28 -16.11 -12.15
C CYS A 375 20.31 -14.80 -12.95
N ASP A 376 21.39 -14.01 -12.82
CA ASP A 376 21.54 -12.72 -13.50
C ASP A 376 21.72 -12.82 -15.04
N ARG A 377 21.40 -13.98 -15.63
CA ARG A 377 21.30 -14.16 -17.08
C ARG A 377 19.83 -14.28 -17.45
N MET A 378 19.22 -13.15 -17.78
CA MET A 378 17.99 -13.18 -18.57
C MET A 378 18.25 -14.03 -19.82
N CYS A 379 17.32 -14.94 -20.12
CA CYS A 379 17.33 -15.79 -21.28
C CYS A 379 17.70 -14.97 -22.53
N GLU A 380 18.80 -15.29 -23.21
CA GLU A 380 18.98 -14.79 -24.58
C GLU A 380 17.77 -15.26 -25.39
N PRO A 381 17.09 -14.35 -26.11
CA PRO A 381 15.81 -14.66 -26.72
C PRO A 381 15.97 -15.69 -27.84
N CYS A 382 14.98 -16.57 -27.97
CA CYS A 382 14.76 -17.40 -29.14
C CYS A 382 14.64 -16.52 -30.40
N THR A 383 15.76 -16.22 -31.05
CA THR A 383 15.80 -15.77 -32.45
C THR A 383 16.23 -16.96 -33.30
N PHE A 384 15.32 -17.93 -33.45
CA PHE A 384 15.41 -18.93 -34.50
C PHE A 384 13.99 -19.22 -34.99
N ASN A 385 13.54 -18.37 -35.92
CA ASN A 385 12.97 -18.76 -37.20
C ASN A 385 13.23 -17.64 -38.20
#